data_AF-A0A7V2XL01-F1
#
_entry.id   AF-A0A7V2XL01-F1
#
_cell.length_a   1.000
_cell.length_b   1.000
_cell.length_c   1.000
_cell.angle_alpha   90.00
_cell.angle_beta   90.00
_cell.angle_gamma   90.00
#
_symmetry.space_group_name_H-M   'P 1'
#
loop_
_entity.id
_entity.type
_entity.pdbx_description
1 polymer ?
#
loop_
_entity_poly.entity_id
_entity_poly.type
_entity_poly.pdbx_seq_one_letter_code
_entity_poly.pdbx_strand_id
1 'polypeptide(L)'
;TGCVFEDSGFEAVIALFDTTITFHAHYQQRRDLVALLDMLVTHRGNPRSLAWVLSTLRARVAKLPHADGSPASDLLTGMPDPLAWDLIALSGAMGGSAGKQNSYLALLELVQACENSAYALSDRIGHRYFSHADRLARSLMAT
;
A
#
# COMPACT_ATOMS: atom_id res chain seq x y z
N THR A 1 -2.80 20.66 -2.19
CA THR A 1 -3.21 19.37 -2.79
C THR A 1 -3.83 19.53 -4.20
N GLY A 2 -3.51 20.59 -4.95
CA GLY A 2 -4.10 20.82 -6.28
C GLY A 2 -3.29 20.33 -7.48
N CYS A 3 -2.03 19.90 -7.29
CA CYS A 3 -1.10 19.64 -8.39
C CYS A 3 -1.56 18.53 -9.36
N VAL A 4 -2.32 17.54 -8.88
CA VAL A 4 -2.85 16.46 -9.71
C VAL A 4 -3.95 16.91 -10.68
N PHE A 5 -4.45 18.15 -10.53
CA PHE A 5 -5.40 18.76 -11.48
C PHE A 5 -4.72 19.66 -12.51
N GLU A 6 -3.40 19.85 -12.40
CA GLU A 6 -2.58 20.56 -13.37
C GLU A 6 -1.75 19.55 -14.16
N ASP A 7 -1.59 19.75 -15.48
CA ASP A 7 -0.88 18.79 -16.34
C ASP A 7 0.55 18.51 -15.84
N SER A 8 1.29 19.55 -15.48
CA SER A 8 2.68 19.40 -14.99
C SER A 8 2.75 18.64 -13.67
N GLY A 9 1.80 18.87 -12.76
CA GLY A 9 1.76 18.19 -11.48
C GLY A 9 1.29 16.73 -11.60
N PHE A 10 0.34 16.46 -12.50
CA PHE A 10 -0.09 15.10 -12.83
C PHE A 10 1.08 14.27 -13.38
N GLU A 11 1.77 14.78 -14.39
CA GLU A 11 2.91 14.10 -15.00
C GLU A 11 4.08 13.95 -13.99
N ALA A 12 4.29 14.93 -13.11
CA ALA A 12 5.29 14.82 -12.04
C ALA A 12 4.97 13.68 -11.06
N VAL A 13 3.71 13.47 -10.68
CA VAL A 13 3.31 12.34 -9.82
C VAL A 13 3.53 11.02 -10.55
N ILE A 14 3.11 10.90 -11.81
CA ILE A 14 3.32 9.70 -12.61
C ILE A 14 4.82 9.36 -12.75
N ALA A 15 5.67 10.37 -12.95
CA ALA A 15 7.12 10.22 -13.02
C ALA A 15 7.74 9.84 -11.66
N LEU A 16 7.25 10.42 -10.55
CA LEU A 16 7.71 10.10 -9.19
C LEU A 16 7.51 8.61 -8.87
N PHE A 17 6.39 8.04 -9.32
CA PHE A 17 6.09 6.63 -9.18
C PHE A 17 6.64 5.78 -10.33
N ASP A 18 7.53 6.30 -11.19
CA ASP A 18 8.17 5.60 -12.31
C ASP A 18 7.18 4.75 -13.14
N THR A 19 6.00 5.33 -13.37
CA THR A 19 4.84 4.66 -13.97
C THR A 19 4.45 5.33 -15.29
N THR A 20 5.22 6.29 -15.81
CA THR A 20 4.96 7.03 -17.06
C THR A 20 4.65 6.13 -18.25
N ILE A 21 5.50 5.13 -18.52
CA ILE A 21 5.31 4.23 -19.67
C ILE A 21 4.03 3.40 -19.49
N THR A 22 3.84 2.80 -18.31
CA THR A 22 2.66 1.98 -18.00
C THR A 22 1.39 2.81 -18.04
N PHE A 23 1.42 4.05 -17.53
CA PHE A 23 0.28 4.94 -17.53
C PHE A 23 -0.17 5.26 -18.96
N HIS A 24 0.73 5.71 -19.83
CA HIS A 24 0.37 6.04 -21.21
C HIS A 24 0.00 4.83 -22.07
N ALA A 25 0.47 3.63 -21.72
CA ALA A 25 0.04 2.40 -22.38
C ALA A 25 -1.44 2.06 -22.07
N HIS A 26 -1.90 2.33 -20.84
CA HIS A 26 -3.26 2.00 -20.39
C HIS A 26 -4.26 3.14 -20.56
N TYR A 27 -3.82 4.40 -20.43
CA TYR A 27 -4.65 5.59 -20.46
C TYR A 27 -4.15 6.57 -21.51
N GLN A 28 -4.58 6.37 -22.76
CA GLN A 28 -4.33 7.34 -23.82
C GLN A 28 -5.22 8.57 -23.61
N GLN A 29 -4.60 9.75 -23.52
CA GLN A 29 -5.27 11.06 -23.40
C GLN A 29 -6.17 11.27 -22.17
N ARG A 30 -6.26 10.32 -21.23
CA ARG A 30 -6.97 10.49 -19.95
C ARG A 30 -6.03 11.01 -18.87
N ARG A 31 -6.46 12.09 -18.19
CA ARG A 31 -5.73 12.75 -17.09
C ARG A 31 -6.70 13.15 -15.98
N ASP A 32 -7.44 12.17 -15.51
CA ASP A 32 -8.34 12.33 -14.37
C ASP A 32 -7.84 11.53 -13.16
N LEU A 33 -8.30 11.93 -11.98
CA LEU A 33 -7.87 11.33 -10.72
C LEU A 33 -8.23 9.84 -10.63
N VAL A 34 -9.33 9.41 -11.26
CA VAL A 34 -9.73 7.99 -11.27
C VAL A 34 -8.68 7.16 -12.01
N ALA A 35 -8.20 7.63 -13.17
CA ALA A 35 -7.12 6.97 -13.91
C ALA A 35 -5.79 6.93 -13.12
N LEU A 36 -5.46 8.01 -12.40
CA LEU A 36 -4.27 8.07 -11.55
C LEU A 36 -4.34 7.04 -10.41
N LEU A 37 -5.48 7.00 -9.70
CA LEU A 37 -5.69 6.08 -8.58
C LEU A 37 -5.84 4.63 -9.04
N ASP A 38 -6.41 4.38 -10.22
CA ASP A 38 -6.40 3.06 -10.82
C ASP A 38 -4.95 2.56 -10.89
N MET A 39 -4.11 3.34 -11.57
CA MET A 39 -2.73 2.99 -11.88
C MET A 39 -1.83 2.84 -10.64
N LEU A 40 -1.96 3.76 -9.67
CA LEU A 40 -1.07 3.81 -8.49
C LEU A 40 -1.59 3.02 -7.29
N VAL A 41 -2.91 2.80 -7.18
CA VAL A 41 -3.49 2.13 -6.01
C VAL A 41 -3.97 0.73 -6.38
N THR A 42 -4.86 0.61 -7.36
CA THR A 42 -5.62 -0.65 -7.56
C THR A 42 -5.06 -1.58 -8.65
N HIS A 43 -4.21 -1.06 -9.56
CA HIS A 43 -3.78 -1.77 -10.76
C HIS A 43 -2.79 -2.91 -10.48
N ARG A 44 -3.31 -4.13 -10.36
CA ARG A 44 -2.54 -5.35 -10.03
C ARG A 44 -1.47 -5.76 -11.05
N GLY A 45 -1.45 -5.18 -12.25
CA GLY A 45 -0.38 -5.41 -13.22
C GLY A 45 0.82 -4.48 -13.05
N ASN A 46 0.69 -3.42 -12.24
CA ASN A 46 1.75 -2.42 -12.06
C ASN A 46 2.53 -2.76 -10.78
N PRO A 47 3.83 -3.09 -10.85
CA PRO A 47 4.63 -3.44 -9.68
C PRO A 47 4.80 -2.31 -8.67
N ARG A 48 4.48 -1.08 -9.08
CA ARG A 48 4.55 0.12 -8.24
C ARG A 48 3.19 0.47 -7.62
N SER A 49 2.12 -0.24 -7.99
CA SER A 49 0.81 -0.05 -7.39
C SER A 49 0.76 -0.61 -5.96
N LEU A 50 -0.04 0.02 -5.11
CA LEU A 50 -0.25 -0.45 -3.74
C LEU A 50 -0.84 -1.87 -3.70
N ALA A 51 -1.78 -2.17 -4.60
CA ALA A 51 -2.39 -3.50 -4.71
C ALA A 51 -1.36 -4.58 -5.04
N TRP A 52 -0.46 -4.32 -6.00
CA TRP A 52 0.60 -5.26 -6.36
C TRP A 52 1.60 -5.43 -5.22
N VAL A 53 2.06 -4.33 -4.62
CA VAL A 53 3.02 -4.37 -3.50
C VAL A 53 2.45 -5.20 -2.36
N LEU A 54 1.18 -4.99 -2.01
CA LEU A 54 0.51 -5.73 -0.93
C LEU A 54 0.32 -7.21 -1.27
N SER A 55 -0.02 -7.54 -2.51
CA SER A 55 -0.11 -8.93 -2.97
C SER A 55 1.26 -9.64 -2.91
N THR A 56 2.33 -8.95 -3.30
CA THR A 56 3.69 -9.47 -3.28
C THR A 56 4.17 -9.65 -1.85
N LEU A 57 3.87 -8.71 -0.96
CA LEU A 57 4.17 -8.81 0.46
C LEU A 57 3.49 -10.03 1.08
N ARG A 58 2.18 -10.23 0.84
CA ARG A 58 1.43 -11.42 1.28
C ARG A 58 2.08 -12.71 0.78
N ALA A 59 2.44 -12.77 -0.51
CA ALA A 59 3.08 -13.94 -1.10
C ALA A 59 4.48 -14.21 -0.50
N ARG A 60 5.22 -13.17 -0.11
CA ARG A 60 6.52 -13.32 0.56
C ARG A 60 6.38 -13.82 1.99
N VAL A 61 5.44 -13.26 2.76
CA VAL A 61 5.17 -13.71 4.13
C VAL A 61 4.68 -15.16 4.16
N ALA A 62 3.85 -15.57 3.20
CA ALA A 62 3.40 -16.96 3.09
C ALA A 62 4.55 -17.98 2.89
N LYS A 63 5.74 -17.53 2.48
CA LYS A 63 6.95 -18.35 2.33
C LYS A 63 7.81 -18.40 3.59
N LEU A 64 7.49 -17.61 4.63
CA LEU A 64 8.23 -17.66 5.88
C LEU A 64 8.01 -19.00 6.58
N PRO A 65 9.01 -19.52 7.31
CA PRO A 65 8.87 -20.78 8.03
C PRO A 65 7.81 -20.65 9.13
N HIS A 66 7.14 -21.75 9.45
CA HIS A 66 6.28 -21.80 10.64
C HIS A 66 7.16 -21.65 11.88
N ALA A 67 6.72 -20.85 12.84
CA ALA A 67 7.41 -20.67 14.12
C ALA A 67 6.40 -20.78 15.26
N ASP A 68 6.83 -21.42 16.35
CA ASP A 68 6.04 -21.63 17.56
C ASP A 68 4.69 -22.34 17.33
N GLY A 69 4.62 -23.21 16.31
CA GLY A 69 3.40 -23.94 15.95
C GLY A 69 2.34 -23.11 15.23
N SER A 70 2.59 -21.83 14.94
CA SER A 70 1.67 -20.95 14.22
C SER A 70 2.06 -20.78 12.75
N PRO A 71 1.08 -20.71 11.83
CA PRO A 71 1.35 -20.43 10.42
C PRO A 71 1.81 -18.99 10.19
N ALA A 72 2.64 -18.82 9.16
CA ALA A 72 3.12 -17.50 8.75
C ALA A 72 1.98 -16.58 8.28
N SER A 73 0.84 -17.14 7.86
CA SER A 73 -0.37 -16.38 7.51
C SER A 73 -0.89 -15.52 8.67
N ASP A 74 -0.68 -15.91 9.92
CA ASP A 74 -1.13 -15.14 11.09
C ASP A 74 -0.46 -13.76 11.16
N LEU A 75 0.76 -13.64 10.60
CA LEU A 75 1.47 -12.37 10.50
C LEU A 75 0.74 -11.37 9.58
N LEU A 76 -0.17 -11.83 8.72
CA LEU A 76 -0.94 -10.99 7.81
C LEU A 76 -2.22 -10.43 8.43
N THR A 77 -2.51 -10.74 9.69
CA THR A 77 -3.71 -10.29 10.39
C THR A 77 -3.84 -8.76 10.34
N GLY A 78 -5.03 -8.26 10.01
CA GLY A 78 -5.32 -6.83 9.93
C GLY A 78 -4.82 -6.13 8.67
N MET A 79 -4.13 -6.83 7.77
CA MET A 79 -3.63 -6.22 6.54
C MET A 79 -4.78 -5.94 5.55
N PRO A 80 -4.83 -4.74 4.92
CA PRO A 80 -5.85 -4.39 3.94
C PRO A 80 -5.92 -5.39 2.78
N ASP A 81 -7.13 -5.68 2.29
CA ASP A 81 -7.32 -6.54 1.13
C ASP A 81 -7.52 -5.71 -0.15
N PRO A 82 -6.58 -5.74 -1.12
CA PRO A 82 -6.75 -5.06 -2.39
C PRO A 82 -7.97 -5.50 -3.21
N LEU A 83 -8.59 -6.65 -2.92
CA LEU A 83 -9.84 -7.08 -3.56
C LEU A 83 -11.05 -6.28 -3.08
N ALA A 84 -10.97 -5.67 -1.90
CA ALA A 84 -12.07 -4.92 -1.29
C ALA A 84 -12.06 -3.43 -1.65
N TRP A 85 -11.08 -2.96 -2.42
CA TRP A 85 -10.93 -1.53 -2.72
C TRP A 85 -11.85 -1.11 -3.87
N ASP A 86 -12.74 -0.17 -3.58
CA ASP A 86 -13.59 0.48 -4.58
C ASP A 86 -12.94 1.76 -5.09
N LEU A 87 -12.51 1.75 -6.35
CA LEU A 87 -11.86 2.88 -7.01
C LEU A 87 -12.73 4.15 -7.04
N ILE A 88 -14.05 4.01 -7.18
CA ILE A 88 -14.96 5.15 -7.23
C ILE A 88 -15.04 5.81 -5.86
N ALA A 89 -15.14 5.02 -4.79
CA ALA A 89 -15.11 5.52 -3.42
C ALA A 89 -13.77 6.20 -3.08
N LEU A 90 -12.65 5.59 -3.48
CA LEU A 90 -11.30 6.15 -3.26
C LEU A 90 -11.07 7.48 -4.00
N SER A 91 -11.64 7.62 -5.21
CA SER A 91 -11.50 8.82 -6.03
C SER A 91 -12.32 10.02 -5.57
N GLY A 92 -13.27 9.82 -4.65
CA GLY A 92 -14.18 10.88 -4.23
C GLY A 92 -15.21 11.31 -5.27
N ALA A 93 -15.33 10.57 -6.38
CA ALA A 93 -16.23 10.90 -7.50
C ALA A 93 -17.72 10.92 -7.09
N MET A 94 -18.07 10.32 -5.94
CA MET A 94 -19.43 10.33 -5.37
C MET A 94 -19.75 11.58 -4.53
N GLY A 95 -18.75 12.42 -4.22
CA GLY A 95 -18.94 13.64 -3.41
C GLY A 95 -19.54 14.78 -4.23
N GLY A 96 -20.80 15.14 -3.99
CA GLY A 96 -21.45 16.31 -4.59
C GLY A 96 -20.77 17.64 -4.25
N SER A 97 -21.26 18.73 -4.84
CA SER A 97 -20.69 20.10 -4.77
C SER A 97 -20.50 20.69 -3.37
N ALA A 98 -21.11 20.12 -2.33
CA ALA A 98 -20.97 20.55 -0.94
C ALA A 98 -19.80 19.88 -0.17
N GLY A 99 -19.07 18.93 -0.78
CA GLY A 99 -18.20 17.98 -0.07
C GLY A 99 -16.71 18.02 -0.39
N LYS A 100 -16.15 19.12 -0.90
CA LYS A 100 -14.72 19.21 -1.33
C LYS A 100 -13.69 18.78 -0.28
N GLN A 101 -14.02 18.90 1.02
CA GLN A 101 -13.12 18.53 2.11
C GLN A 101 -13.12 17.03 2.43
N ASN A 102 -14.18 16.30 2.08
CA ASN A 102 -14.36 14.88 2.42
C ASN A 102 -14.20 13.95 1.21
N SER A 103 -13.89 14.50 0.03
CA SER A 103 -13.80 13.73 -1.22
C SER A 103 -12.74 12.63 -1.17
N TYR A 104 -11.65 12.78 -0.40
CA TYR A 104 -10.54 11.81 -0.41
C TYR A 104 -10.34 11.08 0.92
N LEU A 105 -11.33 11.11 1.81
CA LEU A 105 -11.25 10.47 3.12
C LEU A 105 -10.93 8.98 3.00
N ALA A 106 -11.64 8.26 2.12
CA ALA A 106 -11.44 6.82 1.92
C ALA A 106 -10.01 6.48 1.45
N LEU A 107 -9.42 7.33 0.59
CA LEU A 107 -8.04 7.16 0.15
C LEU A 107 -7.05 7.40 1.29
N LEU A 108 -7.25 8.45 2.08
CA LEU A 108 -6.41 8.75 3.24
C LEU A 108 -6.48 7.63 4.28
N GLU A 109 -7.68 7.14 4.58
CA GLU A 109 -7.90 5.99 5.48
C GLU A 109 -7.20 4.73 4.96
N LEU A 110 -7.27 4.46 3.65
CA LEU A 110 -6.57 3.33 3.05
C LEU A 110 -5.05 3.44 3.22
N VAL A 111 -4.47 4.59 2.88
CA VAL A 111 -3.01 4.80 3.01
C VAL A 111 -2.58 4.66 4.47
N GLN A 112 -3.33 5.25 5.40
CA GLN A 112 -3.05 5.13 6.83
C GLN A 112 -3.17 3.67 7.31
N ALA A 113 -4.18 2.93 6.85
CA ALA A 113 -4.35 1.52 7.18
C ALA A 113 -3.18 0.67 6.64
N CYS A 114 -2.70 0.96 5.44
CA CYS A 114 -1.51 0.32 4.86
C CYS A 114 -0.25 0.61 5.68
N GLU A 115 -0.01 1.87 6.05
CA GLU A 115 1.12 2.28 6.88
C GLU A 115 1.09 1.57 8.24
N ASN A 116 -0.02 1.65 8.96
CA ASN A 116 -0.18 1.01 10.27
C ASN A 116 0.01 -0.51 10.20
N SER A 117 -0.49 -1.14 9.14
CA SER A 117 -0.35 -2.58 8.92
C SER A 117 1.08 -2.99 8.61
N ALA A 118 1.84 -2.15 7.90
CA ALA A 118 3.25 -2.39 7.61
C ALA A 118 4.09 -2.35 8.90
N TYR A 119 3.86 -1.36 9.77
CA TYR A 119 4.49 -1.30 11.10
C TYR A 119 4.13 -2.53 11.94
N ALA A 120 2.85 -2.84 12.07
CA ALA A 120 2.40 -4.00 12.83
C ALA A 120 2.94 -5.34 12.28
N LEU A 121 3.05 -5.49 10.96
CA LEU A 121 3.70 -6.64 10.34
C LEU A 121 5.18 -6.72 10.72
N SER A 122 5.90 -5.59 10.64
CA SER A 122 7.32 -5.51 11.01
C SER A 122 7.55 -5.94 12.45
N ASP A 123 6.77 -5.41 13.40
CA ASP A 123 6.88 -5.76 14.82
C ASP A 123 6.61 -7.26 15.07
N ARG A 124 5.56 -7.80 14.43
CA ARG A 124 5.24 -9.24 14.56
C ARG A 124 6.33 -10.14 13.99
N ILE A 125 6.93 -9.77 12.85
CA ILE A 125 8.07 -10.49 12.27
C ILE A 125 9.27 -10.43 13.23
N GLY A 126 9.58 -9.25 13.76
CA GLY A 126 10.64 -9.04 14.75
C GLY A 126 10.47 -9.92 15.99
N HIS A 127 9.28 -9.89 16.59
CA HIS A 127 8.99 -10.70 17.77
C HIS A 127 9.04 -12.21 17.49
N ARG A 128 8.49 -12.67 16.37
CA ARG A 128 8.40 -14.11 16.07
C ARG A 128 9.74 -14.72 15.68
N TYR A 129 10.55 -14.05 14.86
CA TYR A 129 11.76 -14.66 14.29
C TYR A 129 13.06 -14.14 14.89
N PHE A 130 13.05 -12.98 15.56
CA PHE A 130 14.28 -12.31 16.00
C PHE A 130 14.36 -12.06 17.52
N SER A 131 13.33 -12.39 18.31
CA SER A 131 13.33 -12.21 19.77
C SER A 131 14.43 -12.99 20.52
N HIS A 132 14.83 -14.16 20.01
CA HIS A 132 15.93 -14.94 20.60
C HIS A 132 17.33 -14.40 20.25
N ALA A 133 17.50 -13.77 19.08
CA ALA A 133 18.78 -13.15 18.69
C ALA A 133 19.12 -11.95 19.60
N ASP A 134 18.11 -11.19 19.99
CA ASP A 134 18.24 -10.03 20.89
C ASP A 134 18.59 -10.43 22.33
N ARG A 135 18.17 -11.63 22.77
CA ARG A 135 18.51 -12.18 24.09
C ARG A 135 19.96 -12.67 24.17
N LEU A 136 20.47 -13.28 23.09
CA LEU A 136 21.86 -13.72 22.96
C LEU A 136 22.83 -12.53 22.88
N ALA A 137 22.46 -11.47 22.17
CA ALA A 137 23.26 -10.24 22.10
C ALA A 137 23.39 -9.56 23.47
N ARG A 138 22.30 -9.48 24.25
CA ARG A 138 22.33 -8.92 25.62
C ARG A 138 23.11 -9.78 26.61
N SER A 139 23.09 -11.10 26.50
CA SER A 139 23.90 -11.97 27.38
C SER A 139 25.40 -11.87 27.13
N LEU A 140 25.82 -11.62 25.88
CA LEU A 140 27.24 -11.48 25.52
C LEU A 140 27.83 -10.11 25.91
N MET A 141 27.00 -9.09 26.12
CA MET A 141 27.44 -7.77 26.62
C MET A 141 27.44 -7.66 28.15
N ALA A 142 26.90 -8.66 28.86
CA ALA A 142 26.82 -8.70 30.32
C ALA A 142 27.91 -9.57 30.98
N THR A 143 28.80 -10.15 30.18
CA THR A 143 29.99 -10.94 30.58
C THR A 143 31.25 -10.22 30.16
#